data_AF-A0A5F9D0J8-F1
#
_entry.id   AF-A0A5F9D0J8-F1
#
_cell.length_a   1.000
_cell.length_b   1.000
_cell.length_c   1.000
_cell.angle_alpha   90.00
_cell.angle_beta   90.00
_cell.angle_gamma   90.00
#
_symmetry.space_group_name_H-M   'P 1'
#
loop_
_entity.id
_entity.type
_entity.pdbx_description
1 polymer ?
#
loop_
_entity_poly.entity_id
_entity_poly.type
_entity_poly.pdbx_seq_one_letter_code
_entity_poly.pdbx_strand_id
1 'polypeptide(L)'
;MPEIRLRHVVSCSSQDSTHCAENLLKADTYRKWRAAKAGEKTISVVLQFEKEEQIHSVDIGNDGSAFVEVLVGSSATGAGEQDYEVSSCATAPAPCVLCCDNATVSQ
;
A
#
# COMPACT_ATOMS: atom_id res chain seq x y z
N MET A 1 10.47 8.91 13.59
CA MET A 1 10.29 9.49 12.25
C MET A 1 8.83 9.85 12.08
N PRO A 2 8.48 10.93 11.36
CA PRO A 2 7.08 11.25 11.13
C PRO A 2 6.47 10.24 10.15
N GLU A 3 5.23 9.84 10.44
CA GLU A 3 4.45 8.94 9.59
C GLU A 3 3.88 9.69 8.38
N ILE A 4 3.97 9.07 7.21
CA ILE A 4 3.39 9.54 5.96
C ILE A 4 1.89 9.25 5.99
N ARG A 5 1.09 10.28 5.67
CA ARG A 5 -0.37 10.17 5.69
C ARG A 5 -0.91 9.64 4.37
N LEU A 6 -1.76 8.63 4.48
CA LEU A 6 -2.49 8.05 3.34
C LEU A 6 -3.81 8.80 3.14
N ARG A 7 -4.08 9.20 1.90
CA ARG A 7 -5.27 9.96 1.51
C ARG A 7 -6.46 9.05 1.25
N HIS A 8 -6.33 8.10 0.32
CA HIS A 8 -7.37 7.16 -0.03
C HIS A 8 -6.81 5.97 -0.85
N VAL A 9 -7.64 4.94 -1.01
CA VAL A 9 -7.39 3.81 -1.89
C VAL A 9 -7.69 4.21 -3.34
N VAL A 10 -6.70 4.14 -4.22
CA VAL A 10 -6.85 4.44 -5.65
C VAL A 10 -7.49 3.26 -6.39
N SER A 11 -6.98 2.07 -6.11
CA SER A 11 -7.49 0.82 -6.67
C SER A 11 -7.23 -0.33 -5.72
N CYS A 12 -8.07 -1.36 -5.84
CA CYS A 12 -7.97 -2.59 -5.06
C CYS A 12 -8.42 -3.74 -5.96
N SER A 13 -7.59 -4.76 -6.13
CA SER A 13 -7.92 -5.91 -6.99
C SER A 13 -8.99 -6.81 -6.38
N SER A 14 -8.98 -6.96 -5.05
CA SER A 14 -9.91 -7.79 -4.29
C SER A 14 -9.98 -7.33 -2.85
N GLN A 15 -11.19 -7.29 -2.27
CA GLN A 15 -11.38 -6.94 -0.87
C GLN A 15 -12.61 -7.61 -0.25
N ASP A 16 -12.49 -7.99 1.01
CA ASP A 16 -13.63 -8.40 1.82
C ASP A 16 -14.52 -7.21 2.20
N SER A 17 -15.79 -7.49 2.46
CA SER A 17 -16.81 -6.52 2.87
C SER A 17 -16.53 -5.87 4.23
N THR A 18 -15.91 -6.60 5.16
CA THR A 18 -15.58 -6.12 6.51
C THR A 18 -14.11 -5.74 6.62
N HIS A 19 -13.25 -6.55 5.99
CA HIS A 19 -11.81 -6.35 5.92
C HIS A 19 -11.41 -5.67 4.59
N CYS A 20 -11.97 -4.48 4.36
CA CYS A 20 -11.75 -3.72 3.13
C CYS A 20 -10.40 -2.97 3.12
N ALA A 21 -9.98 -2.54 1.92
CA ALA A 21 -8.71 -1.83 1.72
C ALA A 21 -8.65 -0.48 2.46
N GLU A 22 -9.79 0.18 2.69
CA GLU A 22 -9.84 1.45 3.42
C GLU A 22 -9.37 1.34 4.87
N ASN A 23 -9.37 0.14 5.44
CA ASN A 23 -8.84 -0.10 6.78
C ASN A 23 -7.35 0.23 6.89
N LEU A 24 -6.61 0.19 5.78
CA LEU A 24 -5.18 0.51 5.72
C LEU A 24 -4.88 2.00 5.91
N LEU A 25 -5.86 2.88 5.69
CA LEU A 25 -5.67 4.33 5.78
C LEU A 25 -5.44 4.81 7.22
N LYS A 26 -5.66 3.93 8.22
CA LYS A 26 -5.52 4.25 9.64
C LYS A 26 -4.74 3.14 10.35
N ALA A 27 -3.43 3.33 10.43
CA ALA A 27 -2.49 2.40 11.06
C ALA A 27 -2.81 2.10 12.54
N ASP A 28 -3.42 3.06 13.25
CA ASP A 28 -3.83 2.94 14.66
C ASP A 28 -5.00 1.97 14.91
N THR A 29 -5.52 1.32 13.87
CA THR A 29 -6.64 0.40 14.00
C THR A 29 -6.17 -1.05 13.94
N TYR A 30 -6.77 -1.92 14.74
CA TYR A 30 -6.60 -3.38 14.65
C TYR A 30 -7.27 -3.99 13.40
N ARG A 31 -7.72 -3.13 12.48
CA ARG A 31 -8.43 -3.54 11.28
C ARG A 31 -7.42 -3.98 10.23
N LYS A 32 -7.90 -4.85 9.35
CA LYS A 32 -7.08 -5.53 8.34
C LYS A 32 -7.74 -5.39 6.99
N TRP A 33 -6.94 -5.47 5.94
CA TRP A 33 -7.42 -5.79 4.61
C TRP A 33 -7.31 -7.30 4.38
N ARG A 34 -8.22 -7.87 3.58
CA ARG A 34 -8.20 -9.27 3.15
C ARG A 34 -8.81 -9.39 1.76
N ALA A 35 -8.44 -10.44 1.04
CA ALA A 35 -9.09 -10.84 -0.21
C ALA A 35 -10.59 -11.07 -0.03
N ALA A 36 -11.38 -10.82 -1.08
CA ALA A 36 -12.81 -11.08 -1.09
C ALA A 36 -13.15 -12.57 -0.95
N LYS A 37 -12.28 -13.45 -1.48
CA LYS A 37 -12.48 -14.90 -1.49
C LYS A 37 -11.22 -15.63 -1.05
N ALA A 38 -11.42 -16.77 -0.38
CA ALA A 38 -10.32 -17.67 -0.05
C ALA A 38 -9.73 -18.31 -1.32
N GLY A 39 -8.41 -18.51 -1.33
CA GLY A 39 -7.68 -19.16 -2.43
C GLY A 39 -7.23 -18.22 -3.55
N GLU A 40 -7.47 -16.91 -3.43
CA GLU A 40 -6.83 -15.92 -4.29
C GLU A 40 -5.32 -15.95 -4.08
N LYS A 41 -4.57 -16.22 -5.16
CA LYS A 41 -3.12 -16.41 -5.10
C LYS A 41 -2.36 -15.10 -4.88
N THR A 42 -2.93 -14.00 -5.37
CA THR A 42 -2.32 -12.67 -5.35
C THR A 42 -3.43 -11.63 -5.33
N ILE A 43 -3.26 -10.62 -4.47
CA ILE A 43 -4.11 -9.44 -4.38
C ILE A 43 -3.22 -8.20 -4.33
N SER A 44 -3.75 -7.08 -4.80
CA SER A 44 -3.03 -5.80 -4.83
C SER A 44 -3.93 -4.64 -4.43
N VAL A 45 -3.31 -3.62 -3.83
CA VAL A 45 -3.95 -2.36 -3.49
C VAL A 45 -2.99 -1.20 -3.76
N VAL A 46 -3.52 -0.10 -4.27
CA VAL A 46 -2.77 1.13 -4.53
C VAL A 46 -3.28 2.21 -3.60
N LEU A 47 -2.36 2.79 -2.82
CA LEU A 47 -2.67 3.80 -1.80
C LEU A 47 -2.07 5.14 -2.23
N GLN A 48 -2.87 6.19 -2.25
CA GLN A 48 -2.36 7.53 -2.54
C GLN A 48 -1.96 8.25 -1.25
N PHE A 49 -0.79 8.86 -1.23
CA PHE A 49 -0.35 9.72 -0.14
C PHE A 49 -1.06 11.08 -0.19
N GLU A 50 -1.15 11.77 0.96
CA GLU A 50 -1.69 13.14 1.00
C GLU A 50 -0.85 14.12 0.17
N LYS A 51 0.47 13.95 0.18
CA LYS A 51 1.43 14.70 -0.62
C LYS A 51 2.58 13.78 -1.05
N GLU A 52 3.36 14.21 -2.03
CA GLU A 52 4.55 13.49 -2.48
C GLU A 52 5.65 13.60 -1.41
N GLU A 53 6.15 12.46 -0.95
CA GLU A 53 7.12 12.36 0.14
C GLU A 53 8.12 11.24 -0.14
N GLN A 54 9.33 11.36 0.41
CA GLN A 54 10.31 10.28 0.38
C GLN A 54 9.96 9.25 1.46
N ILE A 55 9.95 7.96 1.08
CA ILE A 55 9.88 6.87 2.05
C ILE A 55 11.27 6.58 2.59
N HIS A 56 11.38 6.49 3.91
CA HIS A 56 12.58 5.99 4.58
C HIS A 56 12.40 4.58 5.12
N SER A 57 11.25 4.30 5.73
CA SER A 57 10.92 2.97 6.22
C SER A 57 9.47 2.60 5.90
N VAL A 58 9.25 1.29 5.78
CA VAL A 58 7.94 0.70 5.55
C VAL A 58 7.76 -0.42 6.56
N ASP A 59 6.75 -0.27 7.42
CA ASP A 59 6.37 -1.25 8.43
C ASP A 59 5.08 -1.95 7.97
N ILE A 60 5.15 -3.27 7.77
CA ILE A 60 4.04 -4.06 7.22
C ILE A 60 3.63 -5.15 8.19
N GLY A 61 2.36 -5.11 8.61
CA GLY A 61 1.71 -6.20 9.34
C GLY A 61 1.18 -7.26 8.38
N ASN A 62 1.85 -8.41 8.30
CA ASN A 62 1.41 -9.53 7.45
C ASN A 62 0.29 -10.35 8.12
N ASP A 63 -0.83 -10.59 7.43
CA ASP A 63 -1.97 -11.39 7.91
C ASP A 63 -2.18 -12.68 7.09
N GLY A 64 -1.10 -13.46 6.89
CA GLY A 64 -1.16 -14.77 6.25
C GLY A 64 -0.72 -14.79 4.78
N SER A 65 -0.13 -13.70 4.28
CA SER A 65 0.53 -13.66 2.98
C SER A 65 1.90 -14.36 3.05
N ALA A 66 2.24 -15.12 2.01
CA ALA A 66 3.54 -15.79 1.91
C ALA A 66 4.66 -14.84 1.43
N PHE A 67 4.29 -13.86 0.62
CA PHE A 67 5.18 -12.85 0.05
C PHE A 67 4.45 -11.51 0.01
N VAL A 68 5.21 -10.42 0.18
CA VAL A 68 4.71 -9.06 0.13
C VAL A 68 5.65 -8.25 -0.76
N GLU A 69 5.07 -7.51 -1.70
CA GLU A 69 5.79 -6.62 -2.62
C GLU A 69 5.33 -5.17 -2.41
N VAL A 70 6.28 -4.24 -2.44
CA VAL A 70 6.03 -2.80 -2.36
C VAL A 70 6.65 -2.15 -3.58
N LEU A 71 5.82 -1.49 -4.38
CA LEU A 71 6.24 -0.72 -5.55
C LEU A 71 5.98 0.77 -5.28
N VAL A 72 6.57 1.67 -6.06
CA VAL A 72 6.34 3.11 -5.93
C VAL A 72 6.09 3.71 -7.30
N GLY A 73 5.25 4.75 -7.39
CA GLY A 73 4.95 5.38 -8.68
C GLY A 73 4.27 6.73 -8.50
N SER A 74 4.48 7.64 -9.46
CA SER A 74 3.94 8.99 -9.40
C SER A 74 2.59 9.11 -10.09
N SER A 75 1.64 9.79 -9.42
CA SER A 75 0.37 10.14 -10.06
C SER A 75 0.53 11.15 -11.21
N ALA A 76 1.69 11.81 -11.33
CA ALA A 76 1.97 12.78 -12.39
C ALA A 76 2.26 12.13 -13.75
N THR A 77 2.81 10.91 -13.76
CA THR A 77 3.19 10.17 -14.98
C THR A 77 2.08 9.28 -15.53
N GLY A 78 0.91 9.26 -14.89
CA GLY A 78 -0.18 8.33 -15.21
C GLY A 78 -0.10 7.06 -14.37
N ALA A 79 -1.26 6.50 -14.02
CA ALA A 79 -1.38 5.34 -13.14
C ALA A 79 -1.43 4.02 -13.94
N GLY A 80 -0.58 3.86 -14.95
CA GLY A 80 -0.43 2.59 -15.65
C GLY A 80 0.29 1.58 -14.75
N GLU A 81 -0.14 0.32 -14.73
CA GLU A 81 0.53 -0.75 -13.95
C GLU A 81 2.02 -0.93 -14.31
N GLN A 82 2.47 -0.37 -15.43
CA GLN A 82 3.85 -0.42 -15.91
C GLN A 82 4.73 0.73 -15.42
N ASP A 83 4.17 1.73 -14.74
CA ASP A 83 4.88 2.92 -14.28
C ASP A 83 5.32 2.81 -12.80
N TYR A 84 5.21 1.61 -12.22
CA TYR A 84 5.61 1.34 -10.85
C TYR A 84 7.01 0.74 -10.78
N GLU A 85 7.89 1.38 -10.03
CA GLU A 85 9.26 0.92 -9.78
C GLU A 85 9.33 0.07 -8.51
N VAL A 86 10.14 -0.99 -8.53
CA VAL A 86 10.36 -1.86 -7.36
C VAL A 86 11.19 -1.11 -6.33
N SER A 87 10.65 -0.90 -5.13
CA SER A 87 11.40 -0.22 -4.07
C SER A 87 12.48 -1.13 -3.50
N SER A 88 13.73 -0.96 -3.95
CA SER A 88 14.91 -1.60 -3.36
C SER A 88 15.78 -0.56 -2.65
N CYS A 89 15.28 0.01 -1.55
CA CYS A 89 16.01 0.90 -0.63
C CYS A 89 16.63 2.16 -1.28
N ALA A 90 16.05 3.31 -0.93
CA ALA A 90 16.55 4.68 -1.09
C ALA A 90 16.52 5.33 -2.49
N THR A 91 15.94 6.54 -2.50
CA THR A 91 16.07 7.64 -3.48
C THR A 91 15.13 7.65 -4.69
N ALA A 92 13.82 7.84 -4.45
CA ALA A 92 12.92 8.46 -5.43
C ALA A 92 11.87 9.33 -4.71
N PRO A 93 11.45 10.48 -5.28
CA PRO A 93 10.30 11.22 -4.80
C PRO A 93 9.05 10.61 -5.48
N ALA A 94 8.23 9.84 -4.74
CA ALA A 94 7.02 9.25 -5.34
C ALA A 94 6.01 8.72 -4.29
N PRO A 95 4.69 8.80 -4.56
CA PRO A 95 3.65 8.04 -3.86
C PRO A 95 3.74 6.53 -4.12
N CYS A 96 3.15 5.70 -3.27
CA CYS A 96 3.57 4.29 -3.12
C CYS A 96 2.46 3.27 -3.37
N VAL A 97 2.81 2.19 -4.07
CA VAL A 97 2.02 0.96 -4.19
C VAL A 97 2.36 0.05 -3.03
N LEU A 98 1.35 -0.22 -2.21
CA LEU A 98 1.49 -0.99 -0.99
C LEU A 98 0.53 -2.16 -1.07
N CYS A 99 1.01 -3.35 -1.44
CA CYS A 99 0.23 -4.57 -1.33
C CYS A 99 0.29 -5.09 0.11
N CYS A 100 -0.45 -4.54 1.07
CA CYS A 100 -0.29 -4.90 2.49
C CYS A 100 -1.56 -4.77 3.34
N ASP A 101 -1.72 -5.66 4.34
CA ASP A 101 -2.88 -5.79 5.25
C ASP A 101 -2.90 -4.81 6.45
N ASN A 102 -1.76 -4.16 6.75
CA ASN A 102 -1.61 -2.92 7.52
C ASN A 102 -0.21 -2.35 7.19
N ALA A 103 -0.10 -1.09 6.78
CA ALA A 103 1.17 -0.49 6.38
C ALA A 103 1.36 0.89 6.99
N THR A 104 2.43 1.06 7.75
CA THR A 104 2.90 2.37 8.19
C THR A 104 4.11 2.73 7.34
N VAL A 105 4.09 3.91 6.75
CA VAL A 105 5.21 4.43 5.98
C VAL A 105 5.77 5.62 6.73
N SER A 106 7.07 5.68 6.96
CA SER A 106 7.71 6.79 7.67
C SER A 106 8.79 7.45 6.83
N GLN A 107 9.02 8.75 7.08
CA GLN A 107 10.09 9.56 6.48
C GLN A 107 11.46 9.36 7.12
#